data_AF-A0A2K3JKC2-F1
#
_entry.id   AF-A0A2K3JKC2-F1
#
_cell.length_a   1.000
_cell.length_b   1.000
_cell.length_c   1.000
_cell.angle_alpha   90.00
_cell.angle_beta   90.00
_cell.angle_gamma   90.00
#
_symmetry.space_group_name_H-M   'P 1'
#
loop_
_entity.id
_entity.type
_entity.pdbx_description
1 polymer ?
#
loop_
_entity_poly.entity_id
_entity_poly.type
_entity_poly.pdbx_seq_one_letter_code
_entity_poly.pdbx_strand_id
1 'polypeptide(L)'
;MIMDKTDSPTREPKVLSIECLRGSSKADEWKVDMLQTGDIVEEIRIGTKSKSQIRFNSPFKGGKSGIQKILQEAYKKKETSIMIRVRRGSDELAELQACIVPNELTGKKQFVLRSIDDPNYVVGFLDRTEVECFEIQGN
;
A
#
# COMPACT_ATOMS: atom_id res chain seq x y z
N MET A 1 -22.15 -37.72 23.39
CA MET A 1 -22.10 -36.76 22.28
C MET A 1 -21.00 -35.77 22.60
N ILE A 2 -19.83 -35.91 21.97
CA ILE A 2 -18.77 -34.90 22.01
C ILE A 2 -18.65 -34.43 20.57
N MET A 3 -18.99 -33.15 20.37
CA MET A 3 -18.98 -32.49 19.08
C MET A 3 -17.62 -31.81 18.98
N ASP A 4 -16.65 -32.51 18.40
CA ASP A 4 -15.35 -31.93 18.10
C ASP A 4 -15.55 -30.83 17.04
N LYS A 5 -15.18 -29.61 17.44
CA LYS A 5 -15.23 -28.42 16.59
C LYS A 5 -14.35 -28.66 15.37
N THR A 6 -14.95 -28.48 14.21
CA THR A 6 -14.27 -28.46 12.92
C THR A 6 -13.25 -27.33 12.92
N ASP A 7 -11.97 -27.70 12.99
CA ASP A 7 -10.84 -26.81 12.71
C ASP A 7 -11.01 -26.28 11.28
N SER A 8 -11.39 -25.01 11.18
CA SER A 8 -11.41 -24.29 9.91
C SER A 8 -9.96 -23.90 9.65
N PRO A 9 -9.39 -24.09 8.44
CA PRO A 9 -8.02 -23.69 8.17
C PRO A 9 -7.90 -22.20 8.47
N THR A 10 -7.21 -21.87 9.55
CA THR A 10 -6.93 -20.51 10.01
C THR A 10 -6.06 -19.85 8.96
N ARG A 11 -6.68 -19.28 7.93
CA ARG A 11 -5.97 -18.44 6.96
C ARG A 11 -5.30 -17.33 7.75
N GLU A 12 -3.98 -17.29 7.71
CA GLU A 12 -3.20 -16.25 8.38
C GLU A 12 -3.73 -14.86 7.98
N PRO A 13 -3.85 -13.93 8.94
CA PRO A 13 -4.35 -12.60 8.67
C PRO A 13 -3.45 -11.92 7.62
N LYS A 14 -4.08 -11.39 6.58
CA LYS A 14 -3.39 -10.67 5.51
C LYS A 14 -3.26 -9.19 5.90
N VAL A 15 -2.09 -8.63 5.62
CA VAL A 15 -1.76 -7.21 5.65
C VAL A 15 -1.72 -6.64 4.24
N LEU A 16 -1.84 -5.32 4.14
CA LEU A 16 -1.62 -4.60 2.89
C LEU A 16 -0.15 -4.28 2.77
N SER A 17 0.47 -4.65 1.65
CA SER A 17 1.90 -4.46 1.40
C SER A 17 2.16 -3.70 0.11
N ILE A 18 3.30 -3.02 0.05
CA ILE A 18 3.75 -2.31 -1.13
C ILE A 18 4.22 -3.29 -2.22
N GLU A 19 3.93 -2.94 -3.48
CA GLU A 19 4.44 -3.59 -4.67
C GLU A 19 5.08 -2.54 -5.58
N CYS A 20 6.40 -2.56 -5.77
CA CYS A 20 7.07 -1.65 -6.69
C CYS A 20 6.83 -2.10 -8.13
N LEU A 21 6.13 -1.28 -8.93
CA LEU A 21 5.76 -1.59 -10.31
C LEU A 21 6.74 -1.00 -11.33
N ARG A 22 7.36 0.13 -10.97
CA ARG A 22 8.48 0.71 -11.70
C ARG A 22 9.49 1.29 -10.71
N GLY A 23 10.77 1.04 -10.96
CA GLY A 23 11.87 1.57 -10.17
C GLY A 23 12.03 3.10 -10.33
N SER A 24 12.69 3.71 -9.34
CA SER A 24 13.10 5.11 -9.41
C SER A 24 14.14 5.31 -10.51
N SER A 25 14.05 6.45 -11.18
CA SER A 25 15.08 6.93 -12.12
C SER A 25 16.30 7.51 -11.41
N LYS A 26 16.20 7.71 -10.08
CA LYS A 26 17.26 8.14 -9.18
C LYS A 26 17.79 6.95 -8.37
N ALA A 27 17.88 5.78 -9.00
CA ALA A 27 18.24 4.54 -8.32
C ALA A 27 19.63 4.59 -7.64
N ASP A 28 20.53 5.51 -8.02
CA ASP A 28 21.82 5.71 -7.35
C ASP A 28 21.73 6.63 -6.11
N GLU A 29 20.61 7.32 -5.91
CA GLU A 29 20.30 8.14 -4.73
C GLU A 29 19.26 7.40 -3.86
N TRP A 30 19.67 6.29 -3.27
CA TRP A 30 18.82 5.56 -2.32
C TRP A 30 18.51 6.45 -1.11
N LYS A 31 17.34 7.07 -1.13
CA LYS A 31 16.85 7.80 0.03
C LYS A 31 16.15 6.82 0.98
N VAL A 32 16.40 7.00 2.27
CA VAL A 32 15.81 6.20 3.37
C VAL A 32 14.27 6.24 3.34
N ASP A 33 13.68 7.26 2.72
CA ASP A 33 12.23 7.45 2.60
C ASP A 33 11.58 6.69 1.42
N MET A 34 12.36 5.96 0.61
CA MET A 34 11.82 5.26 -0.53
C MET A 34 11.18 3.93 -0.11
N LEU A 35 9.92 3.72 -0.51
CA LEU A 35 9.21 2.48 -0.20
C LEU A 35 9.83 1.32 -0.97
N GLN A 36 9.70 0.12 -0.43
CA GLN A 36 10.19 -1.11 -1.02
C GLN A 36 9.04 -2.12 -1.13
N THR A 37 9.17 -3.04 -2.09
CA THR A 37 8.24 -4.17 -2.16
C THR A 37 8.32 -4.95 -0.83
N GLY A 38 7.17 -5.29 -0.27
CA GLY A 38 7.11 -5.98 1.02
C GLY A 38 6.95 -5.04 2.21
N ASP A 39 7.18 -3.73 2.08
CA ASP A 39 6.85 -2.78 3.16
C ASP A 39 5.36 -2.89 3.52
N ILE A 40 5.05 -2.94 4.81
CA ILE A 40 3.69 -3.11 5.34
C ILE A 40 3.04 -1.73 5.47
N VAL A 41 1.87 -1.55 4.89
CA VAL A 41 1.17 -0.26 4.94
C VAL A 41 0.48 -0.10 6.29
N GLU A 42 0.80 0.96 7.02
CA GLU A 42 0.21 1.28 8.32
C GLU A 42 -0.86 2.37 8.21
N GLU A 43 -0.63 3.39 7.38
CA GLU A 43 -1.56 4.51 7.20
C GLU A 43 -1.60 4.98 5.74
N ILE A 44 -2.81 5.33 5.28
CA ILE A 44 -3.06 6.06 4.05
C ILE A 44 -3.80 7.36 4.39
N ARG A 45 -3.29 8.50 3.92
CA ARG A 45 -3.97 9.80 4.00
C ARG A 45 -4.26 10.33 2.60
N ILE A 46 -5.51 10.65 2.30
CA ILE A 46 -5.92 11.22 1.00
C ILE A 46 -6.37 12.67 1.19
N GLY A 47 -5.93 13.57 0.31
CA GLY A 47 -6.23 15.00 0.30
C GLY A 47 -4.99 15.89 0.46
N THR A 48 -5.14 17.19 0.16
CA THR A 48 -4.03 18.18 0.15
C THR A 48 -4.00 19.10 1.36
N LYS A 49 -5.11 19.25 2.10
CA LYS A 49 -5.18 20.14 3.26
C LYS A 49 -5.22 19.31 4.54
N SER A 50 -4.30 19.59 5.47
CA SER A 50 -4.15 18.84 6.73
C SER A 50 -5.41 18.77 7.59
N LYS A 51 -6.36 19.71 7.46
CA LYS A 51 -7.67 19.67 8.14
C LYS A 51 -8.78 18.91 7.41
N SER A 52 -8.56 18.50 6.15
CA SER A 52 -9.54 17.77 5.33
C SER A 52 -9.02 16.43 4.82
N GLN A 53 -7.85 15.98 5.30
CA GLN A 53 -7.31 14.69 4.91
C GLN A 53 -8.09 13.56 5.57
N ILE A 54 -8.58 12.63 4.74
CA ILE A 54 -9.21 11.41 5.23
C ILE A 54 -8.09 10.42 5.53
N ARG A 55 -8.07 9.88 6.75
CA ARG A 55 -7.09 8.89 7.21
C ARG A 55 -7.69 7.49 7.23
N PHE A 56 -6.93 6.53 6.76
CA PHE A 56 -7.23 5.10 6.80
C PHE A 56 -6.05 4.40 7.45
N ASN A 57 -6.30 3.61 8.49
CA ASN A 57 -5.26 2.87 9.21
C ASN A 57 -5.40 1.37 8.97
N SER A 58 -4.28 0.65 9.08
CA SER A 58 -4.27 -0.81 9.19
C SER A 58 -5.08 -1.26 10.43
N PRO A 59 -5.72 -2.45 10.40
CA PRO A 59 -5.95 -3.30 9.23
C PRO A 59 -7.01 -2.72 8.29
N PHE A 60 -6.79 -2.82 6.98
CA PHE A 60 -7.69 -2.27 5.97
C PHE A 60 -8.85 -3.21 5.65
N LYS A 61 -10.08 -2.74 5.87
CA LYS A 61 -11.30 -3.50 5.53
C LYS A 61 -11.31 -3.87 4.04
N GLY A 62 -11.30 -5.18 3.76
CA GLY A 62 -11.30 -5.70 2.39
C GLY A 62 -9.95 -5.65 1.68
N GLY A 63 -8.85 -5.40 2.40
CA GLY A 63 -7.48 -5.44 1.89
C GLY A 63 -7.26 -4.57 0.65
N LYS A 64 -6.47 -5.06 -0.30
CA LYS A 64 -6.22 -4.42 -1.60
C LYS A 64 -7.50 -4.02 -2.31
N SER A 65 -8.51 -4.89 -2.31
CA SER A 65 -9.78 -4.61 -3.00
C SER A 65 -10.55 -3.45 -2.37
N GLY A 66 -10.51 -3.33 -1.03
CA GLY A 66 -11.06 -2.19 -0.30
C GLY A 66 -10.34 -0.88 -0.63
N ILE A 67 -9.00 -0.92 -0.63
CA ILE A 67 -8.19 0.24 -1.01
C ILE A 67 -8.42 0.66 -2.45
N GLN A 68 -8.52 -0.27 -3.40
CA GLN A 68 -8.81 0.07 -4.80
C GLN A 68 -10.14 0.83 -4.96
N LYS A 69 -11.17 0.51 -4.17
CA LYS A 69 -12.43 1.27 -4.15
C LYS A 69 -12.23 2.69 -3.62
N ILE A 70 -11.48 2.84 -2.52
CA ILE A 70 -11.15 4.14 -1.94
C ILE A 70 -10.39 5.01 -2.96
N LEU A 71 -9.36 4.46 -3.61
CA LEU A 71 -8.59 5.16 -4.64
C LEU A 71 -9.47 5.58 -5.83
N GLN A 72 -10.36 4.69 -6.28
CA GLN A 72 -11.29 4.97 -7.36
C GLN A 72 -12.24 6.13 -7.00
N GLU A 73 -12.80 6.14 -5.80
CA GLU A 73 -13.69 7.21 -5.33
C GLU A 73 -12.96 8.54 -5.20
N ALA A 74 -11.76 8.54 -4.63
CA ALA A 74 -10.91 9.72 -4.50
C ALA A 74 -10.57 10.30 -5.89
N TYR A 75 -10.16 9.45 -6.84
CA TYR A 75 -9.88 9.85 -8.21
C TYR A 75 -11.11 10.45 -8.91
N LYS A 76 -12.29 9.84 -8.77
CA LYS A 76 -13.56 10.38 -9.31
C LYS A 76 -13.88 11.77 -8.75
N LYS A 77 -13.56 12.03 -7.48
CA LYS A 77 -13.74 13.33 -6.82
C LYS A 77 -12.61 14.32 -7.11
N LYS A 78 -11.60 13.94 -7.92
CA LYS A 78 -10.39 14.73 -8.21
C LYS A 78 -9.52 15.00 -6.97
N GLU A 79 -9.64 14.18 -5.94
CA GLU A 79 -8.76 14.19 -4.76
C GLU A 79 -7.67 13.13 -4.94
N THR A 80 -6.60 13.48 -5.64
CA THR A 80 -5.57 12.49 -6.01
C THR A 80 -4.28 12.57 -5.19
N SER A 81 -4.12 13.61 -4.36
CA SER A 81 -2.97 13.70 -3.44
C SER A 81 -3.10 12.67 -2.33
N ILE A 82 -2.05 11.90 -2.12
CA ILE A 82 -2.04 10.80 -1.15
C ILE A 82 -0.67 10.73 -0.47
N MET A 83 -0.67 10.44 0.83
CA MET A 83 0.52 10.12 1.62
C MET A 83 0.34 8.71 2.17
N ILE A 84 1.40 7.92 2.15
CA ILE A 84 1.41 6.57 2.69
C ILE A 84 2.52 6.44 3.69
N ARG A 85 2.19 5.92 4.87
CA ARG A 85 3.15 5.51 5.88
C ARG A 85 3.23 4.00 5.92
N VAL A 86 4.45 3.48 5.89
CA VAL A 86 4.71 2.05 5.91
C VAL A 86 5.66 1.69 7.04
N ARG A 87 5.70 0.40 7.35
CA ARG A 87 6.66 -0.23 8.24
C ARG A 87 7.52 -1.24 7.48
N ARG A 88 8.82 -1.17 7.73
CA ARG A 88 9.85 -2.12 7.32
C ARG A 88 10.45 -2.76 8.57
N GLY A 89 10.61 -4.07 8.55
CA GLY A 89 10.98 -4.85 9.72
C GLY A 89 10.03 -4.64 10.90
N SER A 90 10.59 -4.62 12.10
CA SER A 90 9.83 -4.47 13.35
C SER A 90 9.29 -3.05 13.56
N ASP A 91 10.02 -2.02 13.16
CA ASP A 91 9.80 -0.66 13.65
C ASP A 91 10.33 0.47 12.74
N GLU A 92 11.02 0.18 11.64
CA GLU A 92 11.46 1.21 10.70
C GLU A 92 10.26 1.76 9.94
N LEU A 93 10.09 3.08 9.92
CA LEU A 93 8.96 3.74 9.26
C LEU A 93 9.44 4.62 8.13
N ALA A 94 8.75 4.51 6.99
CA ALA A 94 8.96 5.36 5.82
C ALA A 94 7.64 5.98 5.37
N GLU A 95 7.73 7.14 4.71
CA GLU A 95 6.57 7.84 4.14
C GLU A 95 6.80 8.18 2.67
N LEU A 96 5.74 8.05 1.87
CA LEU A 96 5.74 8.46 0.46
C LEU A 96 4.60 9.44 0.19
N GLN A 97 4.94 10.59 -0.37
CA GLN A 97 3.95 11.47 -0.98
C GLN A 97 3.80 11.13 -2.48
N ALA A 98 2.56 10.88 -2.89
CA ALA A 98 2.25 10.39 -4.23
C ALA A 98 0.96 11.00 -4.77
N CYS A 99 0.68 10.67 -6.02
CA CYS A 99 -0.57 10.96 -6.71
C CYS A 99 -1.24 9.65 -7.16
N ILE A 100 -2.56 9.57 -6.97
CA ILE A 100 -3.39 8.46 -7.45
C ILE A 100 -3.54 8.58 -8.97
N VAL A 101 -3.12 7.55 -9.71
CA VAL A 101 -3.21 7.50 -11.17
C VAL A 101 -3.80 6.18 -11.65
N PRO A 102 -4.53 6.16 -12.79
CA PRO A 102 -4.95 4.92 -13.44
C PRO A 102 -3.76 4.06 -13.88
N ASN A 103 -3.88 2.75 -13.74
CA ASN A 103 -2.93 1.78 -14.28
C ASN A 103 -3.45 1.23 -15.61
N GLU A 104 -2.94 1.80 -16.70
CA GLU A 104 -3.35 1.44 -18.07
C GLU A 104 -2.72 0.11 -18.56
N LEU A 105 -1.77 -0.47 -17.82
CA LEU A 105 -0.98 -1.61 -18.28
C LEU A 105 -1.68 -2.97 -18.12
N THR A 106 -2.65 -3.08 -17.21
CA THR A 106 -3.19 -4.39 -16.81
C THR A 106 -4.52 -4.75 -17.48
N GLY A 107 -5.04 -3.91 -18.37
CA GLY A 107 -6.37 -4.05 -18.99
C GLY A 107 -7.55 -4.02 -17.99
N LYS A 108 -7.26 -3.97 -16.69
CA LYS A 108 -8.21 -3.83 -15.58
C LYS A 108 -8.05 -2.43 -15.02
N LYS A 109 -9.17 -1.75 -14.75
CA LYS A 109 -9.17 -0.43 -14.09
C LYS A 109 -8.67 -0.57 -12.66
N GLN A 110 -7.35 -0.48 -12.49
CA GLN A 110 -6.68 -0.42 -11.21
C GLN A 110 -6.07 0.97 -11.03
N PHE A 111 -5.91 1.39 -9.79
CA PHE A 111 -5.22 2.62 -9.44
C PHE A 111 -3.90 2.29 -8.77
N VAL A 112 -2.86 3.00 -9.19
CA VAL A 112 -1.51 2.92 -8.66
C VAL A 112 -1.09 4.31 -8.20
N LEU A 113 0.05 4.36 -7.54
CA LEU A 113 0.56 5.57 -6.93
C LEU A 113 1.85 5.94 -7.62
N ARG A 114 1.90 7.16 -8.10
CA ARG A 114 3.11 7.72 -8.70
C ARG A 114 3.70 8.74 -7.73
N SER A 115 4.97 8.59 -7.38
CA SER A 115 5.64 9.53 -6.48
C SER A 115 5.61 10.95 -7.05
N ILE A 116 5.53 11.94 -6.16
CA ILE A 116 5.62 13.36 -6.54
C ILE A 116 7.07 13.73 -6.83
N ASP A 117 8.03 13.17 -6.10
CA ASP A 117 9.46 13.50 -6.23
C ASP A 117 10.19 12.69 -7.30
N ASP A 118 9.60 11.57 -7.73
CA ASP A 118 10.03 10.82 -8.91
C ASP A 118 8.82 10.25 -9.68
N PRO A 119 8.40 10.89 -10.79
CA PRO A 119 7.30 10.41 -11.61
C PRO A 119 7.51 9.03 -12.26
N ASN A 120 8.74 8.52 -12.33
CA ASN A 120 9.02 7.18 -12.83
C ASN A 120 8.80 6.11 -11.75
N TYR A 121 8.85 6.51 -10.48
CA TYR A 121 8.62 5.61 -9.36
C TYR A 121 7.12 5.39 -9.14
N VAL A 122 6.67 4.16 -9.39
CA VAL A 122 5.27 3.76 -9.34
C VAL A 122 5.12 2.54 -8.44
N VAL A 123 4.21 2.65 -7.47
CA VAL A 123 3.89 1.57 -6.53
C VAL A 123 2.41 1.20 -6.57
N GLY A 124 2.12 -0.05 -6.26
CA GLY A 124 0.80 -0.60 -6.05
C GLY A 124 0.69 -1.26 -4.68
N PHE A 125 -0.40 -2.02 -4.51
CA PHE A 125 -0.70 -2.72 -3.28
C PHE A 125 -0.95 -4.21 -3.53
N LEU A 126 -0.56 -5.05 -2.57
CA LEU A 126 -0.82 -6.48 -2.56
C LEU A 126 -1.23 -6.96 -1.15
N ASP A 127 -2.15 -7.93 -1.10
CA ASP A 127 -2.48 -8.61 0.17
C ASP A 127 -1.45 -9.73 0.40
N ARG A 128 -0.68 -9.62 1.50
CA ARG A 128 0.37 -10.58 1.91
C ARG A 128 0.20 -10.97 3.38
N THR A 129 0.75 -12.08 3.84
CA THR A 129 0.90 -12.32 5.29
C THR A 129 2.03 -11.43 5.80
N GLU A 130 2.07 -11.17 7.10
CA GLU A 130 3.19 -10.43 7.68
C GLU A 130 4.52 -11.19 7.52
N VAL A 131 4.50 -12.52 7.58
CA VAL A 131 5.66 -13.39 7.31
C VAL A 131 6.17 -13.20 5.88
N GLU A 132 5.29 -13.25 4.87
CA GLU A 132 5.66 -13.01 3.47
C GLU A 132 6.30 -11.62 3.28
N CYS A 133 5.86 -10.61 4.04
CA CYS A 133 6.46 -9.28 4.01
C CYS A 133 7.88 -9.27 4.57
N PHE A 134 8.11 -9.89 5.72
CA PHE A 134 9.45 -9.96 6.33
C PHE A 134 10.45 -10.74 5.47
N GLU A 135 10.02 -11.86 4.88
CA GLU A 135 10.84 -12.63 3.94
C GLU A 135 11.29 -11.77 2.75
N ILE A 136 10.41 -10.94 2.19
CA ILE A 136 10.74 -10.04 1.08
C ILE A 136 11.71 -8.94 1.54
N GLN A 137 11.54 -8.42 2.75
CA GLN A 137 12.39 -7.38 3.33
C GLN A 137 13.78 -7.92 3.73
N GLY A 138 13.95 -9.25 3.79
CA GLY A 138 15.18 -9.90 4.27
C GLY A 138 15.31 -9.90 5.79
N ASN A 139 14.18 -9.88 6.52
CA ASN A 139 14.10 -9.92 7.98
C ASN A 139 13.49 -11.23 8.50
#